data_AF-A0A849UEY7-F1
#
_entry.id   AF-A0A849UEY7-F1
#
_cell.length_a   1.000
_cell.length_b   1.000
_cell.length_c   1.000
_cell.angle_alpha   90.00
_cell.angle_beta   90.00
_cell.angle_gamma   90.00
#
_symmetry.space_group_name_H-M   'P 1'
#
loop_
_entity.id
_entity.type
_entity.pdbx_description
1 polymer ?
#
loop_
_entity_poly.entity_id
_entity_poly.type
_entity_poly.pdbx_seq_one_letter_code
_entity_poly.pdbx_strand_id
1 'polypeptide(L)'
;MKFSIILQYLTPKQDITALAGKLAHLQGGSITTLVIRWFVKRYNVNMAEAANPDIASYKSFNEFFTRPLKHGVRPFAQANYICPVDGAISQFGAIEKDQIFQAKGHAYSTAALVGGDKN
;
A
#
# COMPACT_ATOMS: atom_id res chain seq x y z
N MET A 1 -13.00 -18.71 -16.19
CA MET A 1 -12.26 -17.88 -15.19
C MET A 1 -11.72 -16.64 -15.92
N LYS A 2 -11.78 -15.43 -15.34
CA LYS A 2 -11.29 -14.20 -16.02
C LYS A 2 -9.78 -14.32 -16.30
N PHE A 3 -9.32 -13.86 -17.46
CA PHE A 3 -7.90 -13.93 -17.88
C PHE A 3 -6.93 -13.36 -16.83
N SER A 4 -7.28 -12.23 -16.19
CA SER A 4 -6.48 -11.61 -15.12
C SER A 4 -6.26 -12.52 -13.91
N ILE A 5 -7.22 -13.40 -13.60
CA ILE A 5 -7.13 -14.34 -12.48
C ILE A 5 -6.15 -15.46 -12.84
N ILE A 6 -6.23 -16.02 -14.06
CA ILE A 6 -5.31 -17.05 -14.54
C ILE A 6 -3.87 -16.52 -14.48
N LEU A 7 -3.65 -15.29 -14.97
CA LEU A 7 -2.34 -14.65 -14.91
C LEU A 7 -1.85 -14.53 -13.46
N GLN A 8 -2.70 -14.12 -12.52
CA GLN A 8 -2.35 -14.02 -11.10
C GLN A 8 -1.90 -15.38 -10.50
N TYR A 9 -2.53 -16.49 -10.90
CA TYR A 9 -2.13 -17.83 -10.44
C TYR A 9 -0.76 -18.26 -10.98
N LEU A 10 -0.53 -18.05 -12.28
CA LEU A 10 0.70 -18.48 -12.96
C LEU A 10 1.92 -17.61 -12.64
N THR A 11 1.69 -16.36 -12.26
CA THR A 11 2.77 -15.39 -12.04
C THR A 11 3.62 -15.77 -10.80
N PRO A 12 4.96 -15.84 -10.91
CA PRO A 12 5.87 -16.09 -9.78
C PRO A 12 5.97 -14.84 -8.89
N LYS A 13 4.99 -14.70 -7.99
CA LYS A 13 4.77 -13.49 -7.17
C LYS A 13 5.96 -13.14 -6.28
N GLN A 14 6.61 -14.13 -5.69
CA GLN A 14 7.75 -13.92 -4.80
C GLN A 14 8.96 -13.36 -5.55
N ASP A 15 9.31 -13.94 -6.69
CA ASP A 15 10.46 -13.50 -7.50
C ASP A 15 10.25 -12.08 -8.03
N ILE A 16 9.05 -11.77 -8.49
CA ILE A 16 8.69 -10.42 -8.95
C ILE A 16 8.79 -9.42 -7.80
N THR A 17 8.30 -9.79 -6.61
CA THR A 17 8.38 -8.92 -5.43
C THR A 17 9.83 -8.69 -5.02
N ALA A 18 10.65 -9.74 -5.01
CA ALA A 18 12.07 -9.65 -4.66
C ALA A 18 12.83 -8.79 -5.68
N LEU A 19 12.57 -8.96 -6.97
CA LEU A 19 13.16 -8.13 -8.03
C LEU A 19 12.71 -6.69 -7.94
N ALA A 20 11.41 -6.43 -7.78
CA ALA A 20 10.85 -5.10 -7.62
C ALA A 20 11.42 -4.40 -6.39
N GLY A 21 11.57 -5.10 -5.27
CA GLY A 21 12.20 -4.59 -4.06
C GLY A 21 13.65 -4.17 -4.31
N LYS A 22 14.46 -5.04 -4.93
CA LYS A 22 15.85 -4.70 -5.30
C LYS A 22 15.89 -3.44 -6.17
N LEU A 23 15.08 -3.39 -7.24
CA LEU A 23 15.00 -2.24 -8.14
C LEU A 23 14.53 -0.97 -7.43
N ALA A 24 13.56 -1.07 -6.51
CA ALA A 24 13.02 0.06 -5.78
C ALA A 24 14.05 0.69 -4.83
N HIS A 25 15.02 -0.09 -4.33
CA HIS A 25 16.14 0.40 -3.52
C HIS A 25 17.34 0.91 -4.32
N LEU A 26 17.41 0.64 -5.63
CA LEU A 26 18.51 1.13 -6.46
C LEU A 26 18.51 2.66 -6.56
N GLN A 27 19.71 3.25 -6.48
CA GLN A 27 19.93 4.68 -6.63
C GLN A 27 20.33 5.01 -8.08
N GLY A 28 19.39 4.82 -9.01
CA GLY A 28 19.59 5.00 -10.46
C GLY A 28 19.51 6.44 -10.99
N GLY A 29 19.55 7.46 -10.12
CA GLY A 29 19.55 8.88 -10.49
C GLY A 29 18.39 9.27 -11.41
N SER A 30 18.70 9.66 -12.66
CA SER A 30 17.72 10.08 -13.66
C SER A 30 16.67 9.01 -13.98
N ILE A 31 17.04 7.73 -13.96
CA ILE A 31 16.11 6.62 -14.22
C ILE A 31 15.08 6.54 -13.08
N THR A 32 15.55 6.58 -11.83
CA THR A 32 14.67 6.61 -10.65
C THR A 32 13.71 7.79 -10.73
N THR A 33 14.22 8.98 -11.05
CA THR A 33 13.41 10.20 -11.17
C THR A 33 12.34 10.07 -12.25
N LEU A 34 12.66 9.43 -13.38
CA LEU A 34 11.70 9.17 -14.47
C LEU A 34 10.59 8.21 -14.02
N VAL A 35 10.94 7.13 -13.31
CA VAL A 35 9.97 6.18 -12.77
C VAL A 35 9.05 6.85 -11.74
N ILE A 36 9.61 7.65 -10.83
CA ILE A 36 8.82 8.43 -9.85
C ILE A 36 7.87 9.39 -10.57
N ARG A 37 8.36 10.15 -11.56
CA ARG A 37 7.55 11.08 -12.34
C ARG A 37 6.38 10.38 -13.03
N TRP A 38 6.65 9.23 -13.65
CA TRP A 38 5.61 8.40 -14.24
C TRP A 38 4.59 7.95 -13.20
N PHE A 39 5.04 7.47 -12.04
CA PHE A 39 4.18 7.00 -10.96
C PHE A 39 3.27 8.11 -10.43
N VAL A 40 3.83 9.30 -10.17
CA VAL A 40 3.07 10.49 -9.73
C VAL A 40 1.95 10.81 -10.72
N LYS A 41 2.27 10.83 -12.02
CA LYS A 41 1.27 11.10 -13.07
C LYS A 41 0.23 9.98 -13.18
N ARG A 42 0.66 8.72 -13.11
CA ARG A 42 -0.20 7.53 -13.33
C ARG A 42 -1.20 7.32 -12.19
N TYR A 43 -0.81 7.64 -10.96
CA TYR A 43 -1.62 7.44 -9.75
C TYR A 43 -2.12 8.75 -9.14
N ASN A 44 -1.90 9.89 -9.82
CA ASN A 44 -2.29 11.21 -9.37
C ASN A 44 -1.83 11.52 -7.94
N VAL A 45 -0.56 11.23 -7.65
CA VAL A 45 0.01 11.41 -6.32
C VAL A 45 0.09 12.89 -5.97
N ASN A 46 -0.53 13.30 -4.86
CA ASN A 46 -0.46 14.68 -4.40
C ASN A 46 0.91 15.00 -3.78
N MET A 47 1.80 15.60 -4.57
CA MET A 47 3.13 16.03 -4.08
C MET A 47 3.08 17.32 -3.25
N ALA A 48 1.97 18.06 -3.24
CA ALA A 48 1.84 19.26 -2.42
C ALA A 48 1.81 18.93 -0.92
N GLU A 49 1.43 17.70 -0.54
CA GLU A 49 1.41 17.24 0.84
C GLU A 49 2.73 16.57 1.29
N ALA A 50 3.61 16.22 0.35
CA ALA A 50 4.91 15.63 0.69
C ALA A 50 5.80 16.68 1.38
N ALA A 51 6.57 16.25 2.38
CA ALA A 51 7.50 17.13 3.10
C ALA A 51 8.52 17.75 2.13
N ASN A 52 8.98 16.97 1.14
CA ASN A 52 9.72 17.47 -0.01
C ASN A 52 8.92 17.25 -1.31
N PRO A 53 8.38 18.29 -1.95
CA PRO A 53 7.64 18.15 -3.21
C PRO A 53 8.52 17.83 -4.42
N ASP A 54 9.83 18.08 -4.35
CA ASP A 54 10.74 17.84 -5.47
C ASP A 54 11.02 16.34 -5.64
N ILE A 55 10.48 15.76 -6.71
CA ILE A 55 10.66 14.34 -7.03
C ILE A 55 12.11 13.97 -7.34
N ALA A 56 12.96 14.92 -7.76
CA ALA A 56 14.37 14.65 -8.07
C ALA A 56 15.23 14.51 -6.81
N SER A 57 14.70 14.89 -5.65
CA SER A 57 15.40 14.78 -4.37
C SER A 57 15.49 13.34 -3.83
N TYR A 58 14.60 12.45 -4.26
CA TYR A 58 14.55 11.06 -3.81
C TYR A 58 15.57 10.21 -4.55
N LYS A 59 16.47 9.55 -3.81
CA LYS A 59 17.56 8.75 -4.39
C LYS A 59 17.05 7.44 -4.96
N SER A 60 15.99 6.89 -4.39
CA SER A 60 15.39 5.61 -4.78
C SER A 60 13.87 5.70 -4.87
N PHE A 61 13.23 4.79 -5.60
CA PHE A 61 11.76 4.75 -5.65
C PHE A 61 11.17 4.42 -4.28
N ASN A 62 11.84 3.56 -3.50
CA ASN A 62 11.37 3.20 -2.15
C ASN A 62 11.35 4.40 -1.20
N GLU A 63 12.36 5.28 -1.28
CA GLU A 63 12.40 6.53 -0.52
C GLU A 63 11.22 7.45 -0.87
N PHE A 64 10.87 7.56 -2.16
CA PHE A 64 9.67 8.27 -2.61
C PHE A 64 8.37 7.58 -2.15
N PHE A 65 8.33 6.24 -2.17
CA PHE A 65 7.15 5.47 -1.78
C PHE A 65 6.82 5.66 -0.30
N THR A 66 7.84 5.72 0.55
CA THR A 66 7.72 6.01 1.99
C THR A 66 7.92 7.49 2.33
N ARG A 67 7.70 8.40 1.38
CA ARG A 67 7.98 9.84 1.58
C ARG A 67 7.23 10.39 2.81
N PRO A 68 7.89 11.19 3.65
CA PRO A 68 7.22 11.87 4.75
C PRO A 68 6.23 12.91 4.22
N LEU A 69 5.14 13.11 4.95
CA LEU A 69 4.20 14.21 4.71
C LEU A 69 4.65 15.47 5.46
N LYS A 70 4.20 16.64 4.99
CA LYS A 70 4.39 17.92 5.67
C LYS A 70 3.78 17.86 7.07
N HIS A 71 4.41 18.55 8.01
CA HIS A 71 3.84 18.69 9.35
C HIS A 71 2.46 19.39 9.27
N GLY A 72 1.50 18.92 10.07
CA GLY A 72 0.17 19.53 10.19
C GLY A 72 -0.84 19.19 9.08
N VAL A 73 -0.48 18.46 8.01
CA VAL A 73 -1.44 18.10 6.94
C VAL A 73 -2.39 16.96 7.32
N ARG A 74 -2.20 16.36 8.50
CA ARG A 74 -3.05 15.34 9.13
C ARG A 74 -3.25 15.68 10.62
N PRO A 75 -4.06 16.70 10.95
CA PRO A 75 -4.36 16.99 12.34
C PRO A 75 -5.14 15.84 12.98
N PHE A 76 -4.81 15.50 14.22
CA PHE A 76 -5.57 14.49 14.96
C PHE A 76 -6.93 15.05 15.39
N ALA A 77 -7.98 14.28 15.13
CA ALA A 77 -9.32 14.58 15.61
C ALA A 77 -9.43 14.23 17.10
N GLN A 78 -10.23 15.00 17.85
CA GLN A 78 -10.61 14.66 19.22
C GLN A 78 -11.68 13.56 19.17
N ALA A 79 -11.25 12.31 19.06
CA ALA A 79 -12.12 11.14 18.96
C ALA A 79 -11.49 9.92 19.65
N ASN A 80 -12.31 8.95 20.04
CA ASN A 80 -11.85 7.71 20.66
C ASN A 80 -10.98 6.87 19.70
N TYR A 81 -11.28 6.94 18.41
CA TYR A 81 -10.56 6.26 17.34
C TYR A 81 -10.38 7.23 16.18
N ILE A 82 -9.22 7.15 15.52
CA ILE A 82 -8.89 7.91 14.33
C ILE A 82 -8.42 6.95 13.22
N CYS A 83 -8.52 7.39 11.97
CA CYS A 83 -8.03 6.60 10.84
C CYS A 83 -6.51 6.40 10.96
N PRO A 84 -6.00 5.16 10.88
CA PRO A 84 -4.57 4.90 11.03
C PRO A 84 -3.76 5.20 9.77
N VAL A 85 -4.42 5.28 8.61
CA VAL A 85 -3.79 5.43 7.29
C VAL A 85 -4.68 6.25 6.36
N ASP A 86 -4.06 6.86 5.35
CA ASP A 86 -4.76 7.44 4.20
C ASP A 86 -5.22 6.31 3.26
N GLY A 87 -6.51 6.25 2.95
CA GLY A 87 -7.05 5.22 2.09
C GLY A 87 -8.56 5.20 2.02
N ALA A 88 -9.11 4.05 1.64
CA ALA A 88 -10.55 3.81 1.59
C ALA A 88 -10.90 2.61 2.46
N ILE A 89 -12.08 2.66 3.09
CA ILE A 89 -12.63 1.53 3.84
C ILE A 89 -13.03 0.45 2.82
N SER A 90 -12.37 -0.70 2.88
CA SER A 90 -12.74 -1.87 2.07
C SER A 90 -14.01 -2.52 2.62
N GLN A 91 -14.02 -2.86 3.91
CA GLN A 91 -15.14 -3.42 4.67
C GLN A 91 -15.05 -2.91 6.12
N PHE A 92 -16.18 -2.75 6.80
CA PHE A 92 -16.27 -2.34 8.20
C PHE A 92 -17.55 -2.91 8.82
N GLY A 93 -17.48 -3.36 10.07
CA GLY A 93 -18.62 -3.94 10.78
C GLY A 93 -18.20 -4.77 11.99
N ALA A 94 -19.19 -5.40 12.62
CA ALA A 94 -18.95 -6.34 13.71
C ALA A 94 -18.35 -7.66 13.19
N ILE A 95 -17.52 -8.30 14.00
CA ILE A 95 -17.10 -9.69 13.79
C ILE A 95 -18.17 -10.58 14.40
N GLU A 96 -18.74 -11.49 13.61
CA GLU A 96 -19.78 -12.41 14.07
C GLU A 96 -19.24 -13.84 14.11
N LYS A 97 -19.37 -14.54 15.25
CA LYS A 97 -19.03 -15.96 15.40
C LYS A 97 -17.65 -16.32 14.82
N ASP A 98 -16.64 -15.51 15.16
CA ASP A 98 -15.25 -15.64 14.70
C ASP A 98 -15.05 -15.47 13.19
N GLN A 99 -16.00 -14.91 12.46
CA GLN A 99 -15.88 -14.68 11.02
C GLN A 99 -15.70 -13.20 10.71
N ILE A 100 -14.68 -12.92 9.90
CA ILE A 100 -14.46 -11.61 9.30
C ILE A 100 -15.06 -11.66 7.90
N PHE A 101 -15.98 -10.73 7.64
CA PHE A 101 -16.64 -10.62 6.35
C PHE A 101 -15.67 -10.05 5.30
N GLN A 102 -15.35 -10.83 4.27
CA GLN A 102 -14.59 -10.34 3.12
C GLN A 102 -15.50 -10.22 1.90
N ALA A 103 -15.14 -9.29 1.01
CA ALA A 103 -15.87 -8.96 -0.20
C ALA A 103 -16.37 -10.21 -0.97
N LYS A 104 -17.63 -10.16 -1.42
CA LYS A 104 -18.27 -11.18 -2.29
C LYS A 104 -18.54 -12.53 -1.61
N GLY A 105 -19.06 -12.52 -0.39
CA GLY A 105 -19.61 -13.73 0.25
C GLY A 105 -18.56 -14.75 0.69
N HIS A 106 -17.30 -14.33 0.84
CA HIS A 106 -16.24 -15.17 1.39
C HIS A 106 -15.98 -14.73 2.83
N ALA A 107 -16.23 -15.64 3.76
CA ALA A 107 -15.91 -15.44 5.17
C ALA A 107 -14.58 -16.15 5.50
N TYR A 108 -13.79 -15.53 6.37
CA TYR A 108 -12.58 -16.15 6.92
C TYR A 108 -12.60 -16.05 8.43
N SER A 109 -12.08 -17.07 9.10
CA SER A 109 -12.05 -17.05 10.56
C SER A 109 -11.01 -16.07 11.10
N THR A 110 -11.28 -15.49 12.27
CA THR A 110 -10.32 -14.70 13.05
C THR A 110 -9.06 -15.50 13.34
N ALA A 111 -9.20 -16.79 13.68
CA ALA A 111 -8.08 -17.71 13.85
C ALA A 111 -7.20 -17.80 12.60
N ALA A 112 -7.79 -17.91 11.39
CA ALA A 112 -7.02 -17.95 10.16
C ALA A 112 -6.29 -16.61 9.90
N LEU A 113 -6.91 -15.48 10.23
CA LEU A 113 -6.30 -14.16 10.07
C LEU A 113 -5.03 -14.00 10.94
N VAL A 114 -5.06 -14.50 12.18
CA VAL A 114 -3.96 -14.32 13.15
C VAL A 114 -2.95 -15.47 13.17
N GLY A 115 -2.99 -16.36 12.17
CA GLY A 115 -1.99 -17.42 12.01
C GLY A 115 -2.29 -18.72 12.76
N GLY A 116 -3.55 -18.95 13.16
CA GLY A 116 -4.01 -20.23 13.70
C GLY A 116 -3.80 -20.40 15.20
N ASP A 117 -3.50 -19.34 15.94
CA ASP A 117 -3.30 -19.40 17.39
C ASP A 117 -4.63 -19.73 18.08
N LYS A 118 -4.65 -20.88 18.77
CA LYS A 118 -5.81 -21.42 19.51
C LYS A 118 -5.46 -21.40 20.98
N ASN A 119 -5.35 -20.22 21.57
CA ASN A 119 -5.34 -20.12 23.03
C ASN A 119 -6.73 -20.51 23.56
#